data_AF-A0A286RM05-F1
#
_entry.id   AF-A0A286RM05-F1
#
_cell.length_a   1.000
_cell.length_b   1.000
_cell.length_c   1.000
_cell.angle_alpha   90.00
_cell.angle_beta   90.00
_cell.angle_gamma   90.00
#
_symmetry.space_group_name_H-M   'P 1'
#
loop_
_entity.id
_entity.type
_entity.pdbx_description
1 polymer ?
#
loop_
_entity_poly.entity_id
_entity_poly.type
_entity_poly.pdbx_seq_one_letter_code
_entity_poly.pdbx_strand_id
1 'polypeptide(L)'
;MWELIEEYRMDPTTWLYVASLMTIGIFFRFSRFFSIRNLDLIGIILFAPGLLLISHQAERAGYVWLFTVSALFLPRLLIDPFFSRRPLTEPNLSPGGMTFMVIALMFFLVGNILTERVLETPPSQPRAPEASPIWRVPELRGPGYLPFYRAITLYQRESPAQEKNSPPESTETETTSHLILTAGIKIAAIAAQCAIVAGLILFGLRHFDNVQTGLAAASLYLLLPYTSQLTARLDHIVPGAFVLWALVMYRRPMIAGALLGASTIVFYPFFLLPLWIGFYWRRGLFRFLAGFLAVVAGLVLVLFFVSPTWTQFWRDLAAMFGKYLLRTEGADGFWAYHWPYFRIPILAGFAALCVSLGIWPSEKNLANLLSGTAAVLLAAQFCLIHQGGLYMAWYAPPLILTIFRPSLKDITAERAVPRYWFAPLPKLGP
;
A
#
# COMPACT_ATOMS: atom_id res chain seq x y z
N MET A 1 8.46 27.16 18.58
CA MET A 1 7.47 26.32 17.84
C MET A 1 8.17 25.29 16.97
N TRP A 2 9.16 25.69 16.16
CA TRP A 2 9.99 24.76 15.38
C TRP A 2 10.75 23.76 16.28
N GLU A 3 11.38 24.20 17.37
CA GLU A 3 12.05 23.33 18.35
C GLU A 3 11.13 22.25 18.95
N LEU A 4 9.86 22.60 19.24
CA LEU A 4 8.86 21.64 19.76
C LEU A 4 8.47 20.59 18.72
N ILE A 5 8.53 20.93 17.42
CA ILE A 5 8.30 19.99 16.32
C ILE A 5 9.52 19.08 16.15
N GLU A 6 10.74 19.59 16.35
CA GLU A 6 11.96 18.78 16.29
C GLU A 6 12.04 17.72 17.41
N GLU A 7 11.50 18.02 18.60
CA GLU A 7 11.41 17.07 19.72
C GLU A 7 10.30 16.02 19.55
N TYR A 8 9.39 16.21 18.57
CA TYR A 8 8.28 15.30 18.37
C TYR A 8 8.77 13.90 17.96
N ARG A 9 8.58 12.94 18.88
CA ARG A 9 8.81 11.51 18.64
C ARG A 9 7.56 10.72 18.96
N MET A 10 7.06 9.98 17.99
CA MET A 10 5.97 9.04 18.19
C MET A 10 6.55 7.65 18.47
N ASP A 11 6.57 7.27 19.75
CA ASP A 11 6.96 5.90 20.13
C ASP A 11 5.99 4.87 19.51
N PRO A 12 6.48 3.87 18.75
CA PRO A 12 5.63 2.88 18.09
C PRO A 12 4.71 2.12 19.04
N THR A 13 5.19 1.84 20.26
CA THR A 13 4.45 1.07 21.28
C THR A 13 3.29 1.90 21.83
N THR A 14 3.54 3.17 22.12
CA THR A 14 2.52 4.13 22.58
C THR A 14 1.46 4.32 21.49
N TRP A 15 1.88 4.51 20.24
CA TRP A 15 0.95 4.65 19.12
C TRP A 15 0.09 3.41 18.93
N LEU A 16 0.66 2.20 19.04
CA LEU A 16 -0.12 0.95 18.99
C LEU A 16 -1.30 0.99 19.96
N TYR A 17 -1.04 1.25 21.24
CA TYR A 17 -2.06 1.18 22.28
C TYR A 17 -3.15 2.21 22.04
N VAL A 18 -2.75 3.46 21.76
CA VAL A 18 -3.69 4.55 21.47
C VAL A 18 -4.51 4.25 20.21
N ALA A 19 -3.86 3.87 19.12
CA ALA A 19 -4.51 3.52 17.85
C ALA A 19 -5.50 2.36 18.00
N SER A 20 -5.14 1.32 18.75
CA SER A 20 -5.99 0.14 18.98
C SER A 20 -7.22 0.52 19.81
N LEU A 21 -7.03 1.27 20.90
CA LEU A 21 -8.13 1.75 21.73
C LEU A 21 -9.05 2.71 20.98
N MET A 22 -8.49 3.63 20.19
CA MET A 22 -9.28 4.53 19.34
C MET A 22 -10.03 3.76 18.26
N THR A 23 -9.39 2.77 17.63
CA THR A 23 -10.04 1.93 16.61
C THR A 23 -11.25 1.20 17.21
N ILE A 24 -11.10 0.65 18.42
CA ILE A 24 -12.19 0.00 19.14
C ILE A 24 -13.27 1.03 19.52
N GLY A 25 -12.91 2.12 20.20
CA GLY A 25 -13.87 3.12 20.67
C GLY A 25 -14.67 3.77 19.54
N ILE A 26 -14.03 4.07 18.41
CA ILE A 26 -14.62 4.82 17.30
C ILE A 26 -15.36 3.90 16.32
N PHE A 27 -14.83 2.73 15.98
CA PHE A 27 -15.38 1.90 14.90
C PHE A 27 -16.06 0.62 15.38
N PHE A 28 -15.83 0.17 16.61
CA PHE A 28 -16.46 -1.05 17.10
C PHE A 28 -17.93 -0.81 17.46
N ARG A 29 -18.82 -1.73 17.07
CA ARG A 29 -20.18 -1.75 17.63
C ARG A 29 -20.26 -2.72 18.80
N PHE A 30 -20.37 -2.17 20.01
CA PHE A 30 -20.51 -2.95 21.22
C PHE A 30 -21.83 -3.74 21.29
N SER A 31 -22.91 -3.22 20.69
CA SER A 31 -24.20 -3.93 20.63
C SER A 31 -24.22 -5.14 19.70
N ARG A 32 -23.22 -5.28 18.81
CA ARG A 32 -23.10 -6.37 17.84
C ARG A 32 -21.66 -6.86 17.75
N PHE A 33 -21.18 -7.41 18.87
CA PHE A 33 -19.79 -7.80 19.05
C PHE A 33 -19.25 -8.66 17.88
N PHE A 34 -19.95 -9.72 17.50
CA PHE A 34 -19.55 -10.66 16.43
C PHE A 34 -19.92 -10.20 15.00
N SER A 35 -20.09 -8.89 14.77
CA SER A 35 -20.27 -8.39 13.40
C SER A 35 -19.02 -8.61 12.55
N ILE A 36 -19.20 -8.89 11.27
CA ILE A 36 -18.09 -9.06 10.31
C ILE A 36 -17.15 -7.86 10.36
N ARG A 37 -17.70 -6.64 10.43
CA ARG A 37 -16.93 -5.40 10.56
C ARG A 37 -16.04 -5.41 11.80
N ASN A 38 -16.58 -5.79 12.96
CA ASN A 38 -15.81 -5.85 14.20
C ASN A 38 -14.69 -6.89 14.13
N LEU A 39 -14.93 -8.05 13.52
CA LEU A 39 -13.89 -9.06 13.29
C LEU A 39 -12.79 -8.52 12.36
N ASP A 40 -13.17 -7.80 11.30
CA ASP A 40 -12.19 -7.15 10.41
C ASP A 40 -11.39 -6.07 11.15
N LEU A 41 -12.00 -5.30 12.06
CA LEU A 41 -11.30 -4.31 12.89
C LEU A 41 -10.30 -4.98 13.86
N ILE A 42 -10.71 -6.08 14.51
CA ILE A 42 -9.80 -6.88 15.34
C ILE A 42 -8.64 -7.39 14.50
N GLY A 43 -8.91 -7.94 13.31
CA GLY A 43 -7.87 -8.37 12.39
C GLY A 43 -6.88 -7.25 12.05
N ILE A 44 -7.38 -6.04 11.77
CA ILE A 44 -6.52 -4.88 11.48
C ILE A 44 -5.61 -4.57 12.67
N ILE A 45 -6.15 -4.57 13.89
CA ILE A 45 -5.38 -4.34 15.12
C ILE A 45 -4.33 -5.45 15.30
N LEU A 46 -4.65 -6.70 14.95
CA LEU A 46 -3.74 -7.84 15.06
C LEU A 46 -2.50 -7.72 14.16
N PHE A 47 -2.46 -6.88 13.11
CA PHE A 47 -1.20 -6.66 12.39
C PHE A 47 -0.12 -6.00 13.26
N ALA A 48 -0.54 -5.24 14.26
CA ALA A 48 0.35 -4.31 14.92
C ALA A 48 1.31 -4.93 15.96
N PRO A 49 0.94 -6.00 16.71
CA PRO A 49 1.91 -6.81 17.43
C PRO A 49 3.04 -7.34 16.53
N GLY A 50 2.71 -7.75 15.30
CA GLY A 50 3.71 -8.21 14.33
C GLY A 50 4.72 -7.13 13.97
N LEU A 51 4.25 -5.90 13.72
CA LEU A 51 5.12 -4.75 13.45
C LEU A 51 6.02 -4.42 14.67
N LEU A 52 5.46 -4.42 15.88
CA LEU A 52 6.24 -4.15 17.10
C LEU A 52 7.29 -5.22 17.37
N LEU A 53 6.98 -6.50 17.15
CA LEU A 53 7.96 -7.57 17.31
C LEU A 53 9.17 -7.35 16.40
N ILE A 54 8.97 -6.91 15.16
CA ILE A 54 10.08 -6.62 14.25
C ILE A 54 10.86 -5.38 14.71
N SER A 55 10.18 -4.33 15.22
CA SER A 55 10.86 -3.14 15.74
C SER A 55 11.69 -3.42 17.00
N HIS A 56 11.31 -4.43 17.80
CA HIS A 56 11.99 -4.85 19.03
C HIS A 56 12.91 -6.07 18.82
N GLN A 57 13.48 -6.23 17.62
CA GLN A 57 14.47 -7.27 17.27
C GLN A 57 13.95 -8.73 17.35
N ALA A 58 12.66 -8.95 17.54
CA ALA A 58 12.01 -10.25 17.45
C ALA A 58 11.48 -10.53 16.02
N GLU A 59 12.33 -10.28 15.02
CA GLU A 59 11.97 -10.26 13.60
C GLU A 59 11.23 -11.52 13.14
N ARG A 60 11.79 -12.71 13.41
CA ARG A 60 11.20 -13.99 13.00
C ARG A 60 9.75 -14.13 13.49
N ALA A 61 9.52 -13.84 14.77
CA ALA A 61 8.19 -13.93 15.36
C ALA A 61 7.24 -12.90 14.74
N GLY A 62 7.72 -11.67 14.54
CA GLY A 62 6.94 -10.60 13.92
C GLY A 62 6.53 -10.92 12.48
N TYR A 63 7.45 -11.41 11.64
CA TYR A 63 7.12 -11.81 10.27
C TYR A 63 6.14 -13.00 10.22
N VAL A 64 6.35 -14.03 11.06
CA VAL A 64 5.41 -15.16 11.17
C VAL A 64 4.03 -14.67 11.58
N TRP A 65 3.95 -13.73 12.51
CA TRP A 65 2.71 -13.13 12.96
C TRP A 65 1.99 -12.36 11.83
N LEU A 66 2.70 -11.48 11.12
CA LEU A 66 2.15 -10.75 9.96
C LEU A 66 1.63 -11.69 8.88
N PHE A 67 2.38 -12.77 8.58
CA PHE A 67 1.95 -13.79 7.63
C PHE A 67 0.68 -14.50 8.10
N THR A 68 0.61 -14.84 9.39
CA THR A 68 -0.57 -15.49 9.98
C THR A 68 -1.80 -14.60 9.88
N VAL A 69 -1.70 -13.33 10.28
CA VAL A 69 -2.82 -12.38 10.21
C VAL A 69 -3.25 -12.14 8.76
N SER A 70 -2.31 -11.97 7.83
CA SER A 70 -2.60 -11.90 6.40
C SER A 70 -3.31 -13.17 5.90
N ALA A 71 -2.87 -14.36 6.32
CA ALA A 71 -3.46 -15.62 5.89
C ALA A 71 -4.89 -15.77 6.39
N LEU A 72 -5.22 -15.22 7.56
CA LEU A 72 -6.59 -15.17 8.09
C LEU A 72 -7.47 -14.16 7.31
N PHE A 73 -6.90 -13.02 6.90
CA PHE A 73 -7.63 -12.03 6.08
C PHE A 73 -7.91 -12.49 4.65
N LEU A 74 -7.04 -13.31 4.07
CA LEU A 74 -7.16 -13.69 2.67
C LEU A 74 -8.50 -14.40 2.36
N PRO A 75 -8.91 -15.47 3.07
CA PRO A 75 -10.24 -16.07 2.90
C PRO A 75 -11.37 -15.07 3.14
N ARG A 76 -11.23 -14.21 4.15
CA ARG A 76 -12.22 -13.18 4.48
C ARG A 76 -12.45 -12.22 3.30
N LEU A 77 -11.38 -11.80 2.61
CA LEU A 77 -11.44 -10.96 1.41
C LEU A 77 -12.01 -11.71 0.20
N LEU A 78 -11.69 -12.99 0.03
CA LEU A 78 -12.20 -13.80 -1.08
C LEU A 78 -13.70 -14.12 -0.94
N ILE A 79 -14.18 -14.31 0.29
CA ILE A 79 -15.59 -14.57 0.58
C ILE A 79 -16.42 -13.27 0.59
N ASP A 80 -15.74 -12.12 0.66
CA ASP A 80 -16.35 -10.80 0.83
C ASP A 80 -17.46 -10.45 -0.18
N PRO A 81 -17.34 -10.73 -1.49
CA PRO A 81 -18.39 -10.47 -2.48
C PRO A 81 -19.69 -11.27 -2.29
N PHE A 82 -19.68 -12.40 -1.58
CA PHE A 82 -20.88 -13.22 -1.38
C PHE A 82 -21.89 -12.58 -0.41
N PHE A 83 -21.42 -11.66 0.44
CA PHE A 83 -22.28 -10.96 1.39
C PHE A 83 -23.16 -9.93 0.67
N SER A 84 -24.39 -10.33 0.34
CA SER A 84 -25.38 -9.50 -0.35
C SER A 84 -26.04 -8.45 0.54
N ARG A 85 -26.09 -8.69 1.87
CA ARG A 85 -26.67 -7.75 2.84
C ARG A 85 -25.58 -7.26 3.77
N ARG A 86 -25.30 -5.96 3.72
CA ARG A 86 -24.40 -5.29 4.65
C ARG A 86 -25.14 -4.15 5.34
N PRO A 87 -25.51 -4.31 6.63
CA PRO A 87 -26.03 -3.19 7.37
C PRO A 87 -24.92 -2.14 7.47
N LEU A 88 -25.17 -0.97 6.88
CA LEU A 88 -24.31 0.19 7.04
C LEU A 88 -24.22 0.47 8.52
N THR A 89 -23.02 0.27 9.05
CA THR A 89 -22.76 0.50 10.44
C THR A 89 -21.99 1.81 10.51
N GLU A 90 -22.53 2.79 11.20
CA GLU A 90 -21.86 4.07 11.34
C GLU A 90 -20.73 3.97 12.39
N PRO A 91 -19.68 4.78 12.26
CA PRO A 91 -18.73 5.04 13.34
C PRO A 91 -19.45 5.68 14.54
N ASN A 92 -18.89 5.52 15.74
CA ASN A 92 -19.40 6.11 16.97
C ASN A 92 -19.02 7.60 17.11
N LEU A 93 -18.12 8.11 16.26
CA LEU A 93 -17.74 9.51 16.21
C LEU A 93 -18.56 10.26 15.15
N SER A 94 -18.93 11.51 15.45
CA SER A 94 -19.67 12.36 14.52
C SER A 94 -18.85 12.68 13.26
N PRO A 95 -19.47 13.02 12.12
CA PRO A 95 -18.75 13.43 10.91
C PRO A 95 -17.76 14.58 11.16
N GLY A 96 -18.15 15.59 11.95
CA GLY A 96 -17.26 16.69 12.33
C GLY A 96 -16.05 16.23 13.14
N GLY A 97 -16.26 15.32 14.10
CA GLY A 97 -15.18 14.72 14.88
C GLY A 97 -14.21 13.90 14.02
N MET A 98 -14.73 13.14 13.05
CA MET A 98 -13.87 12.39 12.11
C MET A 98 -13.11 13.31 11.16
N THR A 99 -13.71 14.40 10.67
CA THR A 99 -12.99 15.39 9.86
C THR A 99 -11.82 15.99 10.63
N PHE A 100 -12.07 16.42 11.88
CA PHE A 100 -11.00 16.91 12.74
C PHE A 100 -9.91 15.86 12.96
N MET A 101 -10.30 14.61 13.24
CA MET A 101 -9.36 13.52 13.46
C MET A 101 -8.51 13.23 12.22
N VAL A 102 -9.08 13.19 11.01
CA VAL A 102 -8.32 13.02 9.77
C VAL A 102 -7.29 14.13 9.60
N ILE A 103 -7.68 15.39 9.81
CA ILE A 103 -6.78 16.54 9.68
C ILE A 103 -5.65 16.47 10.72
N ALA A 104 -5.98 16.19 11.99
CA ALA A 104 -5.03 16.10 13.07
C ALA A 104 -4.03 14.93 12.87
N LEU A 105 -4.52 13.75 12.55
CA LEU A 105 -3.68 12.57 12.27
C LEU A 105 -2.78 12.80 11.06
N MET A 106 -3.30 13.43 10.00
CA MET A 106 -2.50 13.79 8.84
C MET A 106 -1.41 14.81 9.18
N PHE A 107 -1.72 15.81 10.00
CA PHE A 107 -0.73 16.78 10.47
C PHE A 107 0.42 16.10 11.22
N PHE A 108 0.12 15.17 12.13
CA PHE A 108 1.14 14.39 12.83
C PHE A 108 1.93 13.46 11.91
N LEU A 109 1.28 12.83 10.92
CA LEU A 109 1.93 12.01 9.92
C LEU A 109 2.93 12.81 9.08
N VAL A 110 2.53 14.00 8.63
CA VAL A 110 3.40 14.94 7.90
C VAL A 110 4.53 15.42 8.80
N GLY A 111 4.24 15.75 10.06
CA GLY A 111 5.25 16.04 11.07
C GLY A 111 6.31 14.95 11.13
N ASN A 112 5.90 13.68 11.26
CA ASN A 112 6.80 12.54 11.32
C ASN A 112 7.67 12.38 10.04
N ILE A 113 7.10 12.61 8.85
CA ILE A 113 7.87 12.59 7.58
C ILE A 113 8.89 13.74 7.52
N LEU A 114 8.53 14.92 8.03
CA LEU A 114 9.40 16.09 8.01
C LEU A 114 10.53 15.96 9.04
N THR A 115 10.20 15.51 10.24
CA THR A 115 11.13 15.44 11.37
C THR A 115 12.02 14.21 11.35
N GLU A 116 11.73 13.21 10.50
CA GLU A 116 12.28 11.85 10.43
C GLU A 116 13.79 11.75 10.78
N ARG A 117 14.08 11.88 12.10
CA ARG A 117 15.22 11.35 12.86
C ARG A 117 14.77 10.04 13.48
N VAL A 118 14.18 9.16 12.67
CA VAL A 118 13.48 7.99 13.20
C VAL A 118 14.42 6.99 13.89
N LEU A 119 15.75 7.19 13.86
CA LEU A 119 16.69 6.40 14.68
C LEU A 119 17.93 7.19 15.15
N GLU A 120 17.75 8.17 16.02
CA GLU A 120 18.76 8.39 17.08
C GLU A 120 18.28 7.62 18.31
N THR A 121 18.82 6.42 18.49
CA THR A 121 18.81 5.69 19.77
C THR A 121 19.27 6.64 20.88
N PRO A 122 18.67 6.63 22.09
CA PRO A 122 19.20 7.36 23.22
C PRO A 122 20.68 6.95 23.43
N PRO A 123 21.59 7.88 23.79
CA PRO A 123 23.02 7.57 23.97
C PRO A 123 23.33 6.61 25.14
N SER A 124 22.32 6.01 25.77
CA SER A 124 22.44 5.12 26.94
C SER A 124 22.44 3.62 26.62
N GLN A 125 22.43 3.18 25.35
CA GLN A 125 22.66 1.78 24.98
C GLN A 125 24.02 1.61 24.28
N PRO A 126 25.01 0.91 24.88
CA PRO A 126 26.37 0.78 24.32
C PRO A 126 26.52 -0.10 23.07
N ARG A 127 25.43 -0.57 22.46
CA ARG A 127 25.44 -1.40 21.23
C ARG A 127 24.14 -1.23 20.43
N ALA A 128 24.11 -0.33 19.45
CA ALA A 128 23.30 -0.45 18.22
C ALA A 128 23.61 0.70 17.24
N PRO A 129 24.46 0.49 16.22
CA PRO A 129 24.53 1.38 15.06
C PRO A 129 23.62 0.94 13.90
N GLU A 130 22.87 -0.15 14.02
CA GLU A 130 22.05 -0.65 12.91
C GLU A 130 20.64 -0.05 12.97
N ALA A 131 20.22 0.55 11.85
CA ALA A 131 18.86 0.99 11.67
C ALA A 131 17.87 -0.16 11.97
N SER A 132 16.76 0.12 12.66
CA SER A 132 15.72 -0.88 12.98
C SER A 132 15.36 -1.70 11.73
N PRO A 133 15.27 -3.04 11.84
CA PRO A 133 15.16 -3.95 10.69
C PRO A 133 13.98 -3.63 9.76
N ILE A 134 12.89 -3.07 10.29
CA ILE A 134 11.70 -2.62 9.54
C ILE A 134 12.06 -1.60 8.45
N TRP A 135 13.07 -0.76 8.70
CA TRP A 135 13.45 0.33 7.82
C TRP A 135 14.50 -0.07 6.80
N ARG A 136 15.20 -1.18 7.00
CA ARG A 136 16.22 -1.68 6.06
C ARG A 136 15.59 -1.74 4.68
N VAL A 137 16.27 -1.22 3.66
CA VAL A 137 15.88 -1.46 2.28
C VAL A 137 16.75 -2.58 1.72
N PRO A 138 16.17 -3.64 1.15
CA PRO A 138 16.95 -4.78 0.64
C PRO A 138 17.94 -4.35 -0.46
N GLU A 139 19.20 -4.80 -0.34
CA GLU A 139 20.26 -4.54 -1.34
C GLU A 139 19.95 -5.24 -2.66
N LEU A 140 19.56 -6.52 -2.60
CA LEU A 140 18.93 -7.21 -3.72
C LEU A 140 17.44 -6.95 -3.68
N ARG A 141 16.85 -6.61 -4.83
CA ARG A 141 15.40 -6.43 -4.96
C ARG A 141 14.77 -7.54 -5.80
N GLY A 142 13.48 -7.74 -5.56
CA GLY A 142 12.61 -8.53 -6.42
C GLY A 142 12.39 -7.86 -7.79
N PRO A 143 11.50 -8.43 -8.63
CA PRO A 143 11.15 -7.81 -9.90
C PRO A 143 10.49 -6.43 -9.72
N GLY A 144 10.64 -5.56 -10.72
CA GLY A 144 10.08 -4.21 -10.73
C GLY A 144 10.97 -3.21 -11.46
N TYR A 145 10.59 -1.93 -11.39
CA TYR A 145 11.25 -0.84 -12.11
C TYR A 145 12.50 -0.38 -11.34
N LEU A 146 13.66 -0.97 -11.67
CA LEU A 146 14.90 -0.76 -10.93
C LEU A 146 15.35 0.71 -10.78
N PRO A 147 15.18 1.63 -11.75
CA PRO A 147 15.52 3.04 -11.54
C PRO A 147 14.80 3.67 -10.35
N PHE A 148 13.52 3.33 -10.14
CA PHE A 148 12.76 3.80 -8.97
C PHE A 148 13.36 3.28 -7.68
N TYR A 149 13.70 2.00 -7.63
CA TYR A 149 14.34 1.41 -6.46
C TYR A 149 15.72 2.00 -6.16
N ARG A 150 16.52 2.29 -7.20
CA ARG A 150 17.82 2.97 -7.06
C ARG A 150 17.67 4.36 -6.47
N ALA A 151 16.71 5.15 -6.96
CA ALA A 151 16.47 6.51 -6.48
C ALA A 151 16.15 6.55 -4.96
N ILE A 152 15.39 5.59 -4.47
CA ILE A 152 15.02 5.54 -3.05
C ILE A 152 16.10 4.91 -2.15
N THR A 153 16.94 4.01 -2.69
CA THR A 153 18.08 3.44 -1.92
C THR A 153 19.21 4.44 -1.71
N LEU A 154 19.48 5.30 -2.69
CA LEU A 154 20.57 6.29 -2.60
C LEU A 154 20.36 7.21 -1.38
N TYR A 155 19.14 7.72 -1.23
CA TYR A 155 18.73 8.51 -0.07
C TYR A 155 19.02 7.84 1.27
N GLN A 156 18.80 6.54 1.37
CA GLN A 156 18.89 5.85 2.66
C GLN A 156 20.33 5.54 3.07
N ARG A 157 21.23 5.36 2.09
CA ARG A 157 22.68 5.15 2.32
C ARG A 157 23.39 6.43 2.75
N GLU A 158 22.85 7.58 2.38
CA GLU A 158 23.43 8.91 2.64
C GLU A 158 22.86 9.56 3.91
N SER A 159 22.01 8.85 4.68
CA SER A 159 21.45 9.33 5.95
C SER A 159 22.55 9.50 7.04
N PRO A 160 22.48 10.54 7.90
CA PRO A 160 23.58 11.01 8.75
C PRO A 160 24.15 9.99 9.77
N ALA A 161 23.50 8.85 9.98
CA ALA A 161 24.04 7.77 10.81
C ALA A 161 25.33 7.15 10.21
N GLN A 162 25.50 7.20 8.90
CA GLN A 162 26.67 6.63 8.20
C GLN A 162 27.76 7.67 7.90
N GLU A 163 27.41 8.97 7.94
CA GLU A 163 28.31 10.11 7.69
C GLU A 163 29.39 10.28 8.77
N LYS A 164 29.18 9.68 9.95
CA LYS A 164 30.14 9.73 11.07
C LYS A 164 31.49 9.04 10.79
N ASN A 165 31.59 8.28 9.69
CA ASN A 165 32.76 7.47 9.34
C ASN A 165 33.45 7.89 8.01
N SER A 166 33.02 8.97 7.36
CA SER A 166 33.60 9.44 6.09
C SER A 166 34.58 10.60 6.32
N PRO A 167 35.72 10.68 5.59
CA PRO A 167 36.61 11.84 5.68
C PRO A 167 35.88 13.12 5.23
N PRO A 168 36.25 14.31 5.75
CA PRO A 168 35.51 15.56 5.61
C PRO A 168 35.66 16.23 4.22
N GLU A 169 35.76 15.43 3.16
CA GLU A 169 36.04 15.89 1.80
C GLU A 169 34.79 15.77 0.89
N SER A 170 33.62 16.14 1.40
CA SER A 170 32.40 16.25 0.59
C SER A 170 32.41 17.58 -0.19
N THR A 171 32.26 17.53 -1.50
CA THR A 171 32.29 18.72 -2.36
C THR A 171 30.95 19.49 -2.22
N GLU A 172 30.92 20.83 -2.31
CA GLU A 172 29.68 21.64 -2.24
C GLU A 172 28.56 21.16 -3.19
N THR A 173 28.94 20.56 -4.33
CA THR A 173 28.03 20.00 -5.34
C THR A 173 27.32 18.72 -4.86
N GLU A 174 27.96 17.91 -4.02
CA GLU A 174 27.39 16.68 -3.45
C GLU A 174 26.35 17.02 -2.37
N THR A 175 26.66 17.99 -1.50
CA THR A 175 25.76 18.49 -0.46
C THR A 175 24.47 19.07 -1.04
N THR A 176 24.57 19.87 -2.11
CA THR A 176 23.40 20.46 -2.77
C THR A 176 22.50 19.40 -3.42
N SER A 177 23.10 18.41 -4.09
CA SER A 177 22.36 17.33 -4.75
C SER A 177 21.61 16.45 -3.73
N HIS A 178 22.22 16.18 -2.58
CA HIS A 178 21.62 15.42 -1.49
C HIS A 178 20.40 16.13 -0.87
N LEU A 179 20.49 17.44 -0.65
CA LEU A 179 19.37 18.24 -0.14
C LEU A 179 18.15 18.19 -1.07
N ILE A 180 18.38 18.31 -2.38
CA ILE A 180 17.31 18.23 -3.39
C ILE A 180 16.67 16.84 -3.41
N LEU A 181 17.47 15.77 -3.38
CA LEU A 181 16.95 14.40 -3.37
C LEU A 181 16.11 14.12 -2.11
N THR A 182 16.63 14.53 -0.94
CA THR A 182 15.94 14.39 0.35
C THR A 182 14.61 15.12 0.36
N ALA A 183 14.60 16.38 -0.08
CA ALA A 183 13.37 17.17 -0.18
C ALA A 183 12.38 16.51 -1.16
N GLY A 184 12.85 16.04 -2.31
CA GLY A 184 12.03 15.35 -3.31
C GLY A 184 11.34 14.11 -2.76
N ILE A 185 12.04 13.28 -1.99
CA ILE A 185 11.47 12.07 -1.39
C ILE A 185 10.42 12.40 -0.33
N LYS A 186 10.70 13.36 0.56
CA LYS A 186 9.74 13.81 1.57
C LYS A 186 8.48 14.40 0.92
N ILE A 187 8.64 15.24 -0.10
CA ILE A 187 7.52 15.80 -0.88
C ILE A 187 6.71 14.67 -1.54
N ALA A 188 7.37 13.71 -2.17
CA ALA A 188 6.70 12.57 -2.79
C ALA A 188 5.95 11.71 -1.76
N ALA A 189 6.51 11.51 -0.57
CA ALA A 189 5.88 10.76 0.52
C ALA A 189 4.63 11.47 1.04
N ILE A 190 4.74 12.77 1.34
CA ILE A 190 3.60 13.61 1.76
C ILE A 190 2.52 13.60 0.69
N ALA A 191 2.88 13.80 -0.58
CA ALA A 191 1.94 13.79 -1.70
C ALA A 191 1.23 12.43 -1.84
N ALA A 192 1.96 11.31 -1.70
CA ALA A 192 1.39 9.97 -1.76
C ALA A 192 0.42 9.71 -0.59
N GLN A 193 0.77 10.10 0.63
CA GLN A 193 -0.13 9.96 1.79
C GLN A 193 -1.38 10.83 1.65
N CYS A 194 -1.23 12.08 1.23
CA CYS A 194 -2.34 12.97 0.87
C CYS A 194 -3.25 12.35 -0.19
N ALA A 195 -2.65 11.77 -1.23
CA ALA A 195 -3.38 11.07 -2.27
C ALA A 195 -4.14 9.86 -1.71
N ILE A 196 -3.55 9.07 -0.79
CA ILE A 196 -4.25 7.93 -0.19
C ILE A 196 -5.45 8.40 0.64
N VAL A 197 -5.25 9.36 1.55
CA VAL A 197 -6.31 9.90 2.41
C VAL A 197 -7.43 10.53 1.59
N ALA A 198 -7.11 11.39 0.63
CA ALA A 198 -8.08 11.99 -0.26
C ALA A 198 -8.80 10.93 -1.10
N GLY A 199 -8.09 9.91 -1.58
CA GLY A 199 -8.65 8.80 -2.34
C GLY A 199 -9.69 8.01 -1.54
N LEU A 200 -9.42 7.71 -0.26
CA LEU A 200 -10.36 7.02 0.63
C LEU A 200 -11.64 7.84 0.86
N ILE A 201 -11.50 9.15 1.12
CA ILE A 201 -12.64 10.06 1.32
C ILE A 201 -13.46 10.18 0.03
N LEU A 202 -12.80 10.43 -1.10
CA LEU A 202 -13.46 10.57 -2.40
C LEU A 202 -14.12 9.27 -2.86
N PHE A 203 -13.55 8.11 -2.53
CA PHE A 203 -14.18 6.82 -2.83
C PHE A 203 -15.49 6.66 -2.05
N GLY A 204 -15.47 6.93 -0.74
CA GLY A 204 -16.69 6.90 0.09
C GLY A 204 -17.75 7.89 -0.39
N LEU A 205 -17.34 9.11 -0.74
CA LEU A 205 -18.24 10.14 -1.27
C LEU A 205 -18.84 9.75 -2.63
N ARG A 206 -18.03 9.29 -3.59
CA ARG A 206 -18.48 9.10 -4.98
C ARG A 206 -19.12 7.74 -5.26
N HIS A 207 -18.70 6.70 -4.52
CA HIS A 207 -19.05 5.32 -4.84
C HIS A 207 -19.82 4.62 -3.74
N PHE A 208 -19.73 5.09 -2.49
CA PHE A 208 -20.61 4.63 -1.41
C PHE A 208 -21.75 5.60 -1.11
N ASP A 209 -21.79 6.75 -1.78
CA ASP A 209 -22.75 7.83 -1.56
C ASP A 209 -22.82 8.25 -0.07
N ASN A 210 -21.69 8.14 0.62
CA ASN A 210 -21.62 8.40 2.06
C ASN A 210 -20.24 8.92 2.45
N VAL A 211 -20.12 10.24 2.64
CA VAL A 211 -18.88 10.90 3.05
C VAL A 211 -18.37 10.40 4.41
N GLN A 212 -19.28 10.04 5.32
CA GLN A 212 -18.93 9.54 6.65
C GLN A 212 -18.15 8.22 6.57
N THR A 213 -18.51 7.33 5.62
CA THR A 213 -17.75 6.10 5.38
C THR A 213 -16.35 6.36 4.82
N GLY A 214 -16.21 7.37 3.96
CA GLY A 214 -14.92 7.79 3.42
C GLY A 214 -14.02 8.40 4.50
N LEU A 215 -14.58 9.26 5.36
CA LEU A 215 -13.88 9.81 6.53
C LEU A 215 -13.49 8.72 7.53
N ALA A 216 -14.36 7.74 7.76
CA ALA A 216 -14.06 6.58 8.60
C ALA A 216 -12.92 5.73 8.04
N ALA A 217 -12.93 5.48 6.72
CA ALA A 217 -11.88 4.74 6.05
C ALA A 217 -10.52 5.47 6.12
N ALA A 218 -10.50 6.77 5.84
CA ALA A 218 -9.30 7.59 5.94
C ALA A 218 -8.76 7.68 7.37
N SER A 219 -9.65 7.87 8.33
CA SER A 219 -9.34 7.86 9.76
C SER A 219 -8.71 6.54 10.21
N LEU A 220 -9.32 5.41 9.84
CA LEU A 220 -8.80 4.09 10.18
C LEU A 220 -7.44 3.83 9.52
N TYR A 221 -7.26 4.25 8.26
CA TYR A 221 -5.97 4.14 7.58
C TYR A 221 -4.88 4.91 8.34
N LEU A 222 -5.13 6.16 8.72
CA LEU A 222 -4.17 6.99 9.44
C LEU A 222 -3.87 6.47 10.86
N LEU A 223 -4.83 5.79 11.50
CA LEU A 223 -4.65 5.12 12.79
C LEU A 223 -3.87 3.81 12.69
N LEU A 224 -3.61 3.25 11.50
CA LEU A 224 -2.87 2.00 11.42
C LEU A 224 -1.49 2.16 12.06
N PRO A 225 -1.04 1.21 12.89
CA PRO A 225 0.33 1.25 13.41
C PRO A 225 1.39 1.19 12.30
N TYR A 226 1.02 0.63 11.15
CA TYR A 226 1.78 0.68 9.92
C TYR A 226 2.03 2.11 9.40
N THR A 227 1.02 2.99 9.40
CA THR A 227 1.15 4.31 8.76
C THR A 227 2.10 5.22 9.52
N SER A 228 2.20 5.09 10.85
CA SER A 228 3.18 5.83 11.64
C SER A 228 4.58 5.22 11.61
N GLN A 229 4.69 3.90 11.46
CA GLN A 229 5.98 3.19 11.44
C GLN A 229 6.61 3.06 10.06
N LEU A 230 5.92 3.33 8.95
CA LEU A 230 6.47 3.20 7.60
C LEU A 230 6.05 4.39 6.74
N THR A 231 6.15 5.58 7.32
CA THR A 231 5.65 6.87 6.84
C THR A 231 6.19 7.28 5.48
N ALA A 232 7.51 7.18 5.26
CA ALA A 232 8.19 7.67 4.07
C ALA A 232 8.67 6.58 3.09
N ARG A 233 8.27 5.31 3.28
CA ARG A 233 8.63 4.21 2.37
C ARG A 233 7.89 4.34 1.04
N LEU A 234 8.49 5.04 0.08
CA LEU A 234 7.90 5.31 -1.24
C LEU A 234 7.52 4.04 -2.00
N ASP A 235 8.29 2.96 -1.87
CA ASP A 235 7.99 1.66 -2.47
C ASP A 235 6.72 1.00 -1.90
N HIS A 236 6.25 1.46 -0.75
CA HIS A 236 4.98 1.05 -0.19
C HIS A 236 3.85 2.00 -0.63
N ILE A 237 4.00 3.29 -0.36
CA ILE A 237 2.89 4.25 -0.44
C ILE A 237 2.57 4.73 -1.86
N VAL A 238 3.58 4.90 -2.73
CA VAL A 238 3.35 5.36 -4.11
C VAL A 238 2.53 4.38 -4.94
N PRO A 239 2.88 3.08 -5.03
CA PRO A 239 2.06 2.12 -5.75
C PRO A 239 0.67 1.92 -5.09
N GLY A 240 0.58 1.98 -3.76
CA GLY A 240 -0.70 1.93 -3.05
C GLY A 240 -1.63 3.10 -3.42
N ALA A 241 -1.07 4.32 -3.50
CA ALA A 241 -1.80 5.50 -3.96
C ALA A 241 -2.31 5.33 -5.39
N PHE A 242 -1.46 4.86 -6.31
CA PHE A 242 -1.87 4.61 -7.69
C PHE A 242 -2.99 3.56 -7.81
N VAL A 243 -2.90 2.45 -7.08
CA VAL A 243 -3.97 1.43 -7.04
C VAL A 243 -5.27 2.01 -6.50
N LEU A 244 -5.21 2.75 -5.39
CA LEU A 244 -6.40 3.37 -4.81
C LEU A 244 -7.03 4.39 -5.78
N TRP A 245 -6.23 5.23 -6.43
CA TRP A 245 -6.76 6.18 -7.40
C TRP A 245 -7.28 5.50 -8.66
N ALA A 246 -6.71 4.37 -9.07
CA ALA A 246 -7.28 3.52 -10.11
C ALA A 246 -8.68 3.05 -9.71
N LEU A 247 -8.88 2.64 -8.45
CA LEU A 247 -10.19 2.32 -7.90
C LEU A 247 -11.10 3.54 -7.85
N VAL A 248 -10.65 4.71 -7.38
CA VAL A 248 -11.46 5.95 -7.39
C VAL A 248 -11.93 6.29 -8.81
N MET A 249 -11.08 6.04 -9.81
CA MET A 249 -11.33 6.32 -11.22
C MET A 249 -11.88 5.12 -12.00
N TYR A 250 -12.36 4.06 -11.33
CA TYR A 250 -12.80 2.82 -12.01
C TYR A 250 -13.90 3.07 -13.07
N ARG A 251 -14.67 4.15 -12.94
CA ARG A 251 -15.72 4.52 -13.90
C ARG A 251 -15.16 5.11 -15.21
N ARG A 252 -13.88 5.48 -15.23
CA ARG A 252 -13.12 6.00 -16.38
C ARG A 252 -12.00 5.02 -16.72
N PRO A 253 -12.28 3.98 -17.55
CA PRO A 253 -11.37 2.84 -17.71
C PRO A 253 -9.95 3.21 -18.13
N MET A 254 -9.79 4.20 -19.04
CA MET A 254 -8.45 4.64 -19.47
C MET A 254 -7.62 5.22 -18.33
N ILE A 255 -8.22 6.07 -17.48
CA ILE A 255 -7.52 6.68 -16.34
C ILE A 255 -7.21 5.59 -15.31
N ALA A 256 -8.16 4.70 -15.03
CA ALA A 256 -7.93 3.56 -14.13
C ALA A 256 -6.81 2.65 -14.63
N GLY A 257 -6.78 2.35 -15.93
CA GLY A 257 -5.72 1.58 -16.57
C GLY A 257 -4.37 2.27 -16.48
N ALA A 258 -4.30 3.57 -16.76
CA ALA A 258 -3.07 4.36 -16.65
C ALA A 258 -2.51 4.36 -15.22
N LEU A 259 -3.37 4.57 -14.22
CA LEU A 259 -2.98 4.54 -12.80
C LEU A 259 -2.54 3.14 -12.37
N LEU A 260 -3.25 2.08 -12.78
CA LEU A 260 -2.81 0.72 -12.50
C LEU A 260 -1.47 0.40 -13.20
N GLY A 261 -1.26 0.88 -14.43
CA GLY A 261 0.01 0.79 -15.13
C GLY A 261 1.15 1.52 -14.42
N ALA A 262 0.88 2.69 -13.84
CA ALA A 262 1.87 3.40 -13.02
C ALA A 262 2.24 2.61 -11.76
N SER A 263 1.27 1.90 -11.16
CA SER A 263 1.53 1.08 -9.98
C SER A 263 2.45 -0.12 -10.24
N THR A 264 2.62 -0.58 -11.50
CA THR A 264 3.53 -1.69 -11.84
C THR A 264 5.01 -1.34 -11.68
N ILE A 265 5.33 -0.12 -11.23
CA ILE A 265 6.68 0.25 -10.79
C ILE A 265 7.26 -0.73 -9.75
N VAL A 266 6.41 -1.43 -9.00
CA VAL A 266 6.78 -2.49 -8.04
C VAL A 266 6.42 -3.93 -8.48
N PHE A 267 6.20 -4.16 -9.78
CA PHE A 267 5.85 -5.45 -10.41
C PHE A 267 4.53 -6.10 -10.01
N TYR A 268 4.27 -6.36 -8.72
CA TYR A 268 3.12 -7.17 -8.27
C TYR A 268 1.74 -6.68 -8.75
N PRO A 269 1.50 -5.38 -8.98
CA PRO A 269 0.26 -4.93 -9.60
C PRO A 269 -0.03 -5.49 -11.01
N PHE A 270 0.94 -6.08 -11.72
CA PHE A 270 0.66 -6.86 -12.93
C PHE A 270 -0.33 -8.01 -12.66
N PHE A 271 -0.29 -8.63 -11.48
CA PHE A 271 -1.19 -9.72 -11.09
C PHE A 271 -2.63 -9.25 -10.85
N LEU A 272 -2.90 -7.94 -10.83
CA LEU A 272 -4.26 -7.41 -10.80
C LEU A 272 -4.92 -7.45 -12.19
N LEU A 273 -4.14 -7.57 -13.28
CA LEU A 273 -4.69 -7.53 -14.64
C LEU A 273 -5.83 -8.53 -14.88
N PRO A 274 -5.74 -9.82 -14.51
CA PRO A 274 -6.85 -10.75 -14.72
C PRO A 274 -8.16 -10.27 -14.09
N LEU A 275 -8.13 -9.83 -12.83
CA LEU A 275 -9.30 -9.32 -12.11
C LEU A 275 -9.90 -8.09 -12.81
N TRP A 276 -9.06 -7.12 -13.17
CA TRP A 276 -9.49 -5.86 -13.78
C TRP A 276 -9.98 -6.04 -15.23
N ILE A 277 -9.33 -6.90 -16.01
CA ILE A 277 -9.79 -7.34 -17.33
C ILE A 277 -11.17 -8.01 -17.20
N GLY A 278 -11.33 -8.90 -16.22
CA GLY A 278 -12.60 -9.57 -15.94
C GLY A 278 -13.71 -8.57 -15.57
N PHE A 279 -13.41 -7.51 -14.84
CA PHE A 279 -14.38 -6.46 -14.49
C PHE A 279 -14.81 -5.65 -15.71
N TYR A 280 -13.86 -5.21 -16.54
CA TYR A 280 -14.13 -4.40 -17.74
C TYR A 280 -14.52 -5.21 -18.98
N TRP A 281 -14.54 -6.54 -18.89
CA TRP A 281 -14.73 -7.46 -20.02
C TRP A 281 -15.91 -7.07 -20.91
N ARG A 282 -17.07 -6.79 -20.29
CA ARG A 282 -18.28 -6.40 -21.02
C ARG A 282 -18.31 -4.92 -21.41
N ARG A 283 -17.60 -4.04 -20.69
CA ARG A 283 -17.59 -2.61 -20.99
C ARG A 283 -16.32 -1.94 -20.50
N GLY A 284 -15.57 -1.37 -21.45
CA GLY A 284 -14.41 -0.52 -21.15
C GLY A 284 -13.05 -1.21 -21.25
N LEU A 285 -13.01 -2.50 -21.59
CA LEU A 285 -11.77 -3.29 -21.67
C LEU A 285 -10.65 -2.62 -22.49
N PHE A 286 -10.90 -2.30 -23.76
CA PHE A 286 -9.87 -1.71 -24.61
C PHE A 286 -9.41 -0.33 -24.14
N ARG A 287 -10.32 0.45 -23.54
CA ARG A 287 -9.98 1.76 -22.95
C ARG A 287 -9.04 1.58 -21.76
N PHE A 288 -9.34 0.61 -20.89
CA PHE A 288 -8.49 0.25 -19.77
C PHE A 288 -7.11 -0.23 -20.23
N LEU A 289 -7.06 -1.18 -21.17
CA LEU A 289 -5.81 -1.70 -21.70
C LEU A 289 -4.99 -0.61 -22.40
N ALA A 290 -5.61 0.28 -23.16
CA ALA A 290 -4.92 1.41 -23.80
C ALA A 290 -4.25 2.32 -22.78
N GLY A 291 -4.95 2.69 -21.70
CA GLY A 291 -4.36 3.49 -20.62
C GLY A 291 -3.22 2.78 -19.90
N PHE A 292 -3.41 1.49 -19.59
CA PHE A 292 -2.39 0.66 -18.94
C PHE A 292 -1.13 0.53 -19.79
N LEU A 293 -1.28 0.13 -21.05
CA LEU A 293 -0.17 -0.06 -21.98
C LEU A 293 0.54 1.26 -22.29
N ALA A 294 -0.18 2.38 -22.38
CA ALA A 294 0.44 3.69 -22.61
C ALA A 294 1.40 4.08 -21.47
N VAL A 295 1.01 3.86 -20.22
CA VAL A 295 1.88 4.17 -19.07
C VAL A 295 3.04 3.18 -18.96
N VAL A 296 2.81 1.89 -19.19
CA VAL A 296 3.89 0.89 -19.22
C VAL A 296 4.91 1.22 -20.33
N ALA A 297 4.45 1.59 -21.53
CA ALA A 297 5.31 2.03 -22.62
C ALA A 297 6.07 3.31 -22.25
N GLY A 298 5.41 4.26 -21.58
CA GLY A 298 6.07 5.46 -21.04
C GLY A 298 7.18 5.13 -20.03
N LEU A 299 6.96 4.19 -19.12
CA LEU A 299 7.99 3.72 -18.19
C LEU A 299 9.17 3.06 -18.93
N VAL A 300 8.90 2.25 -19.95
CA VAL A 300 9.96 1.65 -20.79
C VAL A 300 10.74 2.72 -21.55
N LEU A 301 10.07 3.77 -22.04
CA LEU A 301 10.72 4.89 -22.71
C LEU A 301 11.61 5.68 -21.75
N VAL A 302 11.13 5.98 -20.54
CA VAL A 302 11.96 6.61 -19.49
C VAL A 302 13.14 5.71 -19.15
N LEU A 303 12.94 4.40 -19.02
CA LEU A 303 14.01 3.45 -18.75
C LEU A 303 15.08 3.47 -19.85
N PHE A 304 14.68 3.57 -21.12
CA PHE A 304 15.61 3.68 -22.24
C PHE A 304 16.52 4.91 -22.11
N PHE A 305 15.97 6.06 -21.74
CA PHE A 305 16.76 7.30 -21.57
C PHE A 305 17.59 7.35 -20.28
N VAL A 306 17.12 6.71 -19.20
CA VAL A 306 17.83 6.69 -17.90
C VAL A 306 18.92 5.61 -17.86
N SER A 307 18.86 4.59 -18.72
CA SER A 307 19.83 3.51 -18.74
C SER A 307 21.15 3.96 -19.38
N PRO A 308 22.29 3.91 -18.65
CA PRO A 308 23.59 4.33 -19.17
C PRO A 308 24.12 3.47 -20.32
N THR A 309 23.73 2.19 -20.37
CA THR A 309 24.23 1.23 -21.36
C THR A 309 23.12 0.33 -21.86
N TRP A 310 23.30 -0.22 -23.07
CA TRP A 310 22.38 -1.17 -23.67
C TRP A 310 22.19 -2.45 -22.82
N THR A 311 23.28 -2.95 -22.23
CA THR A 311 23.26 -4.11 -21.34
C THR A 311 22.44 -3.82 -20.07
N GLN A 312 22.58 -2.62 -19.49
CA GLN A 312 21.79 -2.23 -18.33
C GLN A 312 20.32 -2.05 -18.68
N PHE A 313 20.00 -1.46 -19.83
CA PHE A 313 18.63 -1.33 -20.31
C PHE A 313 17.91 -2.68 -20.36
N TRP A 314 18.48 -3.68 -21.04
CA TRP A 314 17.84 -5.00 -21.14
C TRP A 314 17.73 -5.73 -19.80
N ARG A 315 18.73 -5.58 -18.93
CA ARG A 315 18.68 -6.14 -17.58
C ARG A 315 17.55 -5.53 -16.76
N ASP A 316 17.42 -4.22 -16.78
CA ASP A 316 16.41 -3.49 -16.01
C ASP A 316 15.00 -3.69 -16.63
N LEU A 317 14.90 -3.79 -17.96
CA LEU A 317 13.65 -4.13 -18.65
C LEU A 317 13.19 -5.54 -18.30
N ALA A 318 14.08 -6.53 -18.31
CA ALA A 318 13.73 -7.88 -17.90
C ALA A 318 13.35 -7.94 -16.41
N ALA A 319 13.96 -7.12 -15.56
CA ALA A 319 13.58 -7.00 -14.15
C ALA A 319 12.17 -6.41 -13.98
N MET A 320 11.81 -5.40 -14.78
CA MET A 320 10.47 -4.81 -14.84
C MET A 320 9.40 -5.85 -15.19
N PHE A 321 9.75 -6.86 -15.98
CA PHE A 321 8.86 -7.95 -16.40
C PHE A 321 9.13 -9.31 -15.73
N GLY A 322 9.72 -9.32 -14.53
CA GLY A 322 9.67 -10.51 -13.67
C GLY A 322 10.92 -11.38 -13.61
N LYS A 323 12.05 -11.00 -14.19
CA LYS A 323 13.30 -11.81 -14.21
C LYS A 323 13.72 -12.35 -12.83
N TYR A 324 13.42 -11.63 -11.74
CA TYR A 324 13.80 -12.01 -10.38
C TYR A 324 12.66 -12.62 -9.55
N LEU A 325 11.52 -12.94 -10.16
CA LEU A 325 10.35 -13.43 -9.45
C LEU A 325 10.60 -14.76 -8.74
N LEU A 326 11.38 -15.67 -9.35
CA LEU A 326 11.72 -16.99 -8.82
C LEU A 326 13.06 -17.03 -8.07
N ARG A 327 13.69 -15.87 -7.82
CA ARG A 327 14.95 -15.82 -7.06
C ARG A 327 14.77 -16.44 -5.68
N THR A 328 15.77 -17.14 -5.17
CA THR A 328 15.80 -17.73 -3.82
C THR A 328 16.95 -17.19 -2.96
N GLU A 329 17.92 -16.54 -3.59
CA GLU A 329 19.07 -15.91 -2.92
C GLU A 329 18.73 -14.51 -2.36
N GLY A 330 19.45 -14.11 -1.30
CA GLY A 330 19.31 -12.79 -0.69
C GLY A 330 17.97 -12.57 0.03
N ALA A 331 17.32 -13.64 0.49
CA ALA A 331 16.02 -13.53 1.15
C ALA A 331 16.08 -12.65 2.41
N ASP A 332 15.04 -11.82 2.58
CA ASP A 332 14.89 -10.91 3.71
C ASP A 332 13.47 -11.04 4.29
N GLY A 333 13.29 -10.69 5.56
CA GLY A 333 12.05 -10.84 6.28
C GLY A 333 11.61 -12.28 6.50
N PHE A 334 10.35 -12.62 6.23
CA PHE A 334 9.80 -13.97 6.50
C PHE A 334 10.66 -15.10 5.87
N TRP A 335 11.10 -14.90 4.63
CA TRP A 335 11.86 -15.90 3.88
C TRP A 335 13.34 -15.99 4.27
N ALA A 336 13.86 -15.06 5.08
CA ALA A 336 15.20 -15.22 5.66
C ALA A 336 15.22 -16.34 6.73
N TYR A 337 14.08 -16.59 7.39
CA TYR A 337 13.95 -17.56 8.47
C TYR A 337 13.35 -18.91 8.06
N HIS A 338 13.03 -19.07 6.78
CA HIS A 338 12.40 -20.27 6.20
C HIS A 338 13.06 -20.59 4.87
N TRP A 339 12.91 -21.82 4.37
CA TRP A 339 13.52 -22.18 3.09
C TRP A 339 12.84 -21.41 1.93
N PRO A 340 13.56 -20.53 1.20
CA PRO A 340 12.96 -19.67 0.18
C PRO A 340 12.33 -20.44 -0.99
N TYR A 341 12.72 -21.69 -1.21
CA TYR A 341 12.17 -22.57 -2.25
C TYR A 341 10.67 -22.86 -2.07
N PHE A 342 10.15 -22.86 -0.83
CA PHE A 342 8.71 -23.01 -0.58
C PHE A 342 7.86 -21.86 -1.14
N ARG A 343 8.48 -20.74 -1.51
CA ARG A 343 7.82 -19.62 -2.15
C ARG A 343 7.36 -19.95 -3.58
N ILE A 344 8.00 -20.92 -4.25
CA ILE A 344 7.65 -21.32 -5.63
C ILE A 344 6.24 -21.91 -5.71
N PRO A 345 5.86 -22.95 -4.93
CA PRO A 345 4.49 -23.44 -4.94
C PRO A 345 3.46 -22.40 -4.45
N ILE A 346 3.83 -21.52 -3.51
CA ILE A 346 3.00 -20.39 -3.09
C ILE A 346 2.75 -19.43 -4.25
N LEU A 347 3.77 -19.11 -5.03
CA LEU A 347 3.64 -18.26 -6.22
C LEU A 347 2.75 -18.91 -7.28
N ALA A 348 2.87 -20.23 -7.49
CA ALA A 348 1.98 -20.96 -8.39
C ALA A 348 0.51 -20.89 -7.93
N GLY A 349 0.25 -21.10 -6.64
CA GLY A 349 -1.08 -20.94 -6.05
C GLY A 349 -1.60 -19.50 -6.15
N PHE A 350 -0.73 -18.51 -5.95
CA PHE A 350 -1.05 -17.09 -6.12
C PHE A 350 -1.39 -16.75 -7.58
N ALA A 351 -0.63 -17.25 -8.55
CA ALA A 351 -0.93 -17.07 -9.97
C ALA A 351 -2.29 -17.71 -10.33
N ALA A 352 -2.56 -18.93 -9.84
CA ALA A 352 -3.84 -19.61 -10.01
C ALA A 352 -5.00 -18.81 -9.39
N LEU A 353 -4.81 -18.22 -8.19
CA LEU A 353 -5.77 -17.31 -7.57
C LEU A 353 -6.03 -16.08 -8.43
N CYS A 354 -5.00 -15.45 -9.00
CA CYS A 354 -5.18 -14.27 -9.83
C CYS A 354 -5.96 -14.60 -11.11
N VAL A 355 -5.61 -15.70 -11.79
CA VAL A 355 -6.32 -16.16 -12.99
C VAL A 355 -7.77 -16.53 -12.66
N SER A 356 -8.01 -17.24 -11.55
CA SER A 356 -9.37 -17.62 -11.15
C SER A 356 -10.24 -16.39 -10.86
N LEU A 357 -9.70 -15.36 -10.19
CA LEU A 357 -10.39 -14.08 -9.99
C LEU A 357 -10.64 -13.33 -11.30
N GLY A 358 -9.89 -13.58 -12.36
CA GLY A 358 -10.17 -13.04 -13.69
C GLY A 358 -11.34 -13.72 -14.39
N ILE A 359 -11.48 -15.04 -14.21
CA ILE A 359 -12.51 -15.85 -14.87
C ILE A 359 -13.81 -15.86 -14.07
N TRP A 360 -13.73 -15.98 -12.74
CA TRP A 360 -14.87 -16.18 -11.84
C TRP A 360 -14.95 -15.12 -10.73
N PRO A 361 -16.14 -14.60 -10.40
CA PRO A 361 -17.42 -14.82 -11.09
C PRO A 361 -17.43 -14.22 -12.50
N SER A 362 -18.31 -14.73 -13.37
CA SER A 362 -18.41 -14.27 -14.77
C SER A 362 -18.90 -12.82 -14.86
N GLU A 363 -19.81 -12.43 -13.99
CA GLU A 363 -20.23 -11.04 -13.79
C GLU A 363 -19.60 -10.50 -12.50
N LYS A 364 -18.70 -9.54 -12.66
CA LYS A 364 -18.03 -8.87 -11.53
C LYS A 364 -18.67 -7.52 -11.27
N ASN A 365 -18.90 -7.24 -10.00
CA ASN A 365 -19.33 -5.94 -9.52
C ASN A 365 -18.17 -5.22 -8.80
N LEU A 366 -18.41 -3.99 -8.35
CA LEU A 366 -17.44 -3.17 -7.62
C LEU A 366 -16.96 -3.84 -6.34
N ALA A 367 -17.83 -4.66 -5.72
CA ALA A 367 -17.47 -5.45 -4.56
C ALA A 367 -16.37 -6.50 -4.88
N ASN A 368 -16.49 -7.22 -6.00
CA ASN A 368 -15.44 -8.12 -6.50
C ASN A 368 -14.14 -7.36 -6.81
N LEU A 369 -14.23 -6.21 -7.48
CA LEU A 369 -13.06 -5.41 -7.85
C LEU A 369 -12.30 -4.93 -6.61
N LEU A 370 -13.03 -4.42 -5.61
CA LEU A 370 -12.46 -3.84 -4.39
C LEU A 370 -11.80 -4.91 -3.50
N SER A 371 -12.57 -5.95 -3.13
CA SER A 371 -12.08 -7.02 -2.27
C SER A 371 -11.05 -7.91 -2.96
N GLY A 372 -11.21 -8.16 -4.27
CA GLY A 372 -10.23 -8.89 -5.08
C GLY A 372 -8.92 -8.12 -5.22
N THR A 373 -8.95 -6.80 -5.37
CA THR A 373 -7.73 -5.98 -5.40
C THR A 373 -6.98 -6.06 -4.07
N ALA A 374 -7.70 -5.96 -2.95
CA ALA A 374 -7.11 -6.16 -1.63
C ALA A 374 -6.54 -7.59 -1.48
N ALA A 375 -7.28 -8.62 -1.92
CA ALA A 375 -6.88 -10.02 -1.80
C ALA A 375 -5.61 -10.33 -2.59
N VAL A 376 -5.51 -9.86 -3.84
CA VAL A 376 -4.33 -10.07 -4.68
C VAL A 376 -3.10 -9.38 -4.08
N LEU A 377 -3.22 -8.12 -3.64
CA LEU A 377 -2.08 -7.38 -3.09
C LEU A 377 -1.65 -7.88 -1.70
N LEU A 378 -2.61 -8.39 -0.91
CA LEU A 378 -2.32 -9.08 0.34
C LEU A 378 -1.66 -10.44 0.07
N ALA A 379 -2.16 -11.22 -0.88
CA ALA A 379 -1.59 -12.52 -1.23
C ALA A 379 -0.18 -12.40 -1.83
N ALA A 380 0.10 -11.31 -2.54
CA ALA A 380 1.45 -10.99 -3.02
C ALA A 380 2.48 -10.90 -1.88
N GLN A 381 2.05 -10.58 -0.65
CA GLN A 381 2.95 -10.54 0.52
C GLN A 381 3.59 -11.89 0.83
N PHE A 382 2.90 -13.00 0.54
CA PHE A 382 3.47 -14.34 0.69
C PHE A 382 4.51 -14.64 -0.40
N CYS A 383 4.43 -13.98 -1.55
CA CYS A 383 5.31 -14.21 -2.70
C CYS A 383 6.56 -13.32 -2.68
N LEU A 384 6.54 -12.22 -1.94
CA LEU A 384 7.66 -11.30 -1.80
C LEU A 384 8.83 -11.96 -1.07
N ILE A 385 9.98 -12.07 -1.75
CA ILE A 385 11.21 -12.63 -1.16
C ILE A 385 11.83 -11.72 -0.10
N HIS A 386 11.61 -10.41 -0.19
CA HIS A 386 12.09 -9.44 0.78
C HIS A 386 10.90 -8.79 1.47
N GLN A 387 10.91 -8.76 2.80
CA GLN A 387 9.98 -7.96 3.61
C GLN A 387 8.50 -8.24 3.33
N GLY A 388 8.18 -9.46 2.88
CA GLY A 388 6.80 -9.90 2.76
C GLY A 388 6.05 -9.64 4.07
N GLY A 389 4.83 -9.12 3.96
CA GLY A 389 3.98 -8.79 5.11
C GLY A 389 4.10 -7.34 5.57
N LEU A 390 5.16 -6.62 5.19
CA LEU A 390 5.33 -5.20 5.54
C LEU A 390 4.72 -4.23 4.53
N TYR A 391 4.42 -4.64 3.28
CA TYR A 391 3.89 -3.73 2.25
C TYR A 391 2.39 -3.46 2.40
N MET A 392 1.95 -3.07 3.61
CA MET A 392 0.53 -2.90 3.93
C MET A 392 -0.11 -1.76 3.13
N ALA A 393 0.60 -0.71 2.75
CA ALA A 393 0.04 0.38 1.94
C ALA A 393 -0.50 -0.10 0.58
N TRP A 394 -0.05 -1.25 0.07
CA TRP A 394 -0.57 -1.81 -1.18
C TRP A 394 -2.03 -2.28 -1.02
N TYR A 395 -2.32 -3.02 0.06
CA TYR A 395 -3.63 -3.67 0.24
C TYR A 395 -4.51 -3.02 1.32
N ALA A 396 -3.95 -2.25 2.25
CA ALA A 396 -4.68 -1.65 3.36
C ALA A 396 -5.76 -0.67 2.90
N PRO A 397 -5.53 0.26 1.94
CA PRO A 397 -6.60 1.12 1.46
C PRO A 397 -7.80 0.36 0.87
N PRO A 398 -7.65 -0.57 -0.10
CA PRO A 398 -8.80 -1.33 -0.59
C PRO A 398 -9.37 -2.31 0.44
N LEU A 399 -8.56 -2.85 1.37
CA LEU A 399 -9.05 -3.65 2.51
C LEU A 399 -9.98 -2.81 3.40
N ILE A 400 -9.56 -1.60 3.80
CA ILE A 400 -10.36 -0.72 4.65
C ILE A 400 -11.66 -0.31 3.96
N LEU A 401 -11.60 0.04 2.67
CA LEU A 401 -12.81 0.30 1.89
C LEU A 401 -13.73 -0.93 1.86
N THR A 402 -13.17 -2.15 1.79
CA THR A 402 -13.93 -3.40 1.85
C THR A 402 -14.64 -3.60 3.19
N ILE A 403 -14.04 -3.14 4.29
CA ILE A 403 -14.63 -3.20 5.64
C ILE A 403 -15.83 -2.26 5.76
N PHE A 404 -15.72 -1.04 5.23
CA PHE A 404 -16.76 -0.01 5.36
C PHE A 404 -17.80 0.00 4.24
N ARG A 405 -17.63 -0.81 3.19
CA ARG A 405 -18.51 -0.73 2.02
C ARG A 405 -19.98 -1.08 2.33
N PRO A 406 -20.94 -0.38 1.70
CA PRO A 406 -22.32 -0.82 1.60
C PRO A 406 -22.47 -2.06 0.70
N SER A 407 -23.70 -2.47 0.42
CA SER A 407 -23.96 -3.39 -0.69
C SER A 407 -23.61 -2.73 -2.03
N LEU A 408 -22.82 -3.42 -2.86
CA LEU A 408 -22.39 -2.95 -4.19
C LEU A 408 -22.75 -3.95 -5.30
N LYS A 409 -23.71 -4.85 -5.02
CA LYS A 409 -24.01 -6.01 -5.88
C LYS A 409 -24.34 -5.59 -7.32
N ASP A 410 -25.03 -4.48 -7.44
CA ASP A 410 -25.59 -3.94 -8.67
C ASP A 410 -24.63 -3.04 -9.47
N ILE A 411 -23.43 -2.79 -8.96
CA ILE A 411 -22.47 -1.87 -9.57
C ILE A 411 -21.50 -2.66 -10.46
N THR A 412 -21.93 -2.99 -11.67
CA THR A 412 -21.09 -3.64 -12.70
C THR A 412 -20.48 -2.62 -13.66
N ALA A 413 -19.45 -3.00 -14.41
CA ALA A 413 -18.87 -2.11 -15.43
C ALA A 413 -19.91 -1.66 -16.47
N GLU A 414 -20.86 -2.52 -16.84
CA GLU A 414 -21.92 -2.16 -17.79
C GLU A 414 -22.85 -1.06 -17.28
N ARG A 415 -23.06 -0.96 -15.96
CA ARG A 415 -23.87 0.11 -15.37
C ARG A 415 -23.04 1.35 -15.07
N ALA A 416 -21.82 1.18 -14.56
CA ALA A 416 -21.02 2.28 -14.04
C ALA A 416 -20.17 3.00 -15.09
N VAL A 417 -19.77 2.32 -16.17
CA VAL A 417 -18.85 2.82 -17.19
C VAL A 417 -19.62 3.43 -18.37
N PRO A 418 -19.24 4.63 -18.86
CA PRO A 418 -19.87 5.23 -20.02
C PRO A 418 -19.70 4.40 -21.30
N ARG A 419 -20.71 4.42 -22.19
CA ARG A 419 -20.70 3.64 -23.44
C ARG A 419 -19.60 4.08 -24.42
N TYR A 420 -19.37 5.39 -24.54
CA TYR A 420 -18.34 6.00 -25.40
C TYR A 420 -17.32 6.80 -24.58
N TRP A 421 -16.22 7.23 -25.20
CA TRP A 421 -15.07 7.86 -24.53
C TRP A 421 -15.44 9.15 -23.78
N PHE A 422 -16.18 10.03 -24.44
CA PHE A 422 -16.57 11.35 -23.91
C PHE A 422 -18.01 11.38 -23.37
N ALA A 423 -18.62 10.23 -23.16
CA ALA A 423 -19.93 10.16 -22.54
C ALA A 423 -19.89 10.70 -21.09
N PRO A 424 -20.97 11.36 -20.64
CA PRO A 424 -21.15 11.64 -19.22
C PRO A 424 -21.17 10.33 -18.43
N LEU A 425 -20.76 10.41 -17.16
CA LEU A 425 -20.84 9.27 -16.26
C LEU A 425 -22.31 8.88 -16.05
N PRO A 426 -22.67 7.59 -16.19
CA PRO A 426 -24.03 7.12 -15.91
C PRO A 426 -24.49 7.56 -14.51
N LYS A 427 -25.75 7.92 -14.32
CA LYS A 427 -26.28 8.05 -12.95
C LYS A 427 -26.49 6.64 -12.41
N LEU A 428 -25.89 6.33 -11.27
CA LEU A 428 -26.17 5.09 -10.55
C LEU A 428 -27.39 5.42 -9.69
N GLY A 429 -28.55 4.88 -10.05
CA GLY A 429 -29.74 4.97 -9.21
C GLY A 429 -29.59 4.12 -7.95
N PRO A 430 -30.41 4.38 -6.92
CA PRO A 430 -30.50 3.52 -5.74
C PRO A 430 -30.93 2.09 -6.07
#